data_AF-A0A976KZA8-F1
#
_entry.id   AF-A0A976KZA8-F1
#
_cell.length_a   1.000
_cell.length_b   1.000
_cell.length_c   1.000
_cell.angle_alpha   90.00
_cell.angle_beta   90.00
_cell.angle_gamma   90.00
#
_symmetry.space_group_name_H-M   'P 1'
#
loop_
_entity.id
_entity.type
_entity.pdbx_description
1 polymer ?
#
loop_
_entity_poly.entity_id
_entity_poly.type
_entity_poly.pdbx_seq_one_letter_code
_entity_poly.pdbx_strand_id
1 'polypeptide(L)'
;MTSRKISTVLFGALATFTLLGSVAPLAQADQPAAPDSKDGYELKVDKPASVKAGQEATFTVNLKSKGPWHINQEFPTKVQLKEVAGVTFPKKKLTKADAAKFSEKEAEFKVPFNVAAKGAKTIESELVFSVCIESQCSRVKEKVKVAVTAK
;
A
#
# COMPACT_ATOMS: atom_id res chain seq x y z
N MET A 1 -37.85 55.15 -37.25
CA MET A 1 -39.09 54.67 -37.90
C MET A 1 -39.03 53.15 -37.94
N THR A 2 -39.76 52.46 -37.06
CA THR A 2 -41.00 51.72 -37.40
C THR A 2 -40.68 50.53 -38.33
N SER A 3 -40.89 49.26 -37.99
CA SER A 3 -42.12 48.71 -37.43
C SER A 3 -41.94 47.29 -36.87
N ARG A 4 -42.67 47.01 -35.78
CA ARG A 4 -43.01 45.68 -35.28
C ARG A 4 -43.73 44.85 -36.35
N LYS A 5 -43.55 43.51 -36.32
CA LYS A 5 -44.67 42.56 -36.24
C LYS A 5 -44.25 41.29 -35.48
N ILE A 6 -45.09 40.97 -34.49
CA ILE A 6 -45.12 39.78 -33.67
C ILE A 6 -45.87 38.70 -34.46
N SER A 7 -45.40 37.46 -34.46
CA SER A 7 -46.29 36.30 -34.66
C SER A 7 -45.69 35.00 -34.15
N THR A 8 -46.50 34.38 -33.30
CA THR A 8 -46.69 32.93 -33.15
C THR A 8 -45.66 32.19 -32.31
N VAL A 9 -45.97 32.18 -31.03
CA VAL A 9 -45.68 31.12 -30.07
C VAL A 9 -46.22 29.79 -30.62
N LEU A 10 -45.37 28.79 -30.77
CA LEU A 10 -45.78 27.39 -30.78
C LEU A 10 -44.93 26.65 -29.75
N PHE A 11 -45.57 26.30 -28.63
CA PHE A 11 -45.05 25.38 -27.63
C PHE A 11 -44.89 23.99 -28.28
N GLY A 12 -43.64 23.60 -28.55
CA GLY A 12 -43.27 22.24 -28.95
C GLY A 12 -42.72 21.50 -27.75
N ALA A 13 -43.36 20.39 -27.40
CA ALA A 13 -43.22 19.66 -26.14
C ALA A 13 -41.79 19.26 -25.78
N LEU A 14 -41.48 19.50 -24.49
CA LEU A 14 -40.34 19.02 -23.75
C LEU A 14 -40.44 17.49 -23.58
N ALA A 15 -39.72 16.71 -24.39
CA ALA A 15 -39.52 15.28 -24.13
C ALA A 15 -38.30 15.12 -23.23
N THR A 16 -38.51 15.21 -21.92
CA THR A 16 -37.53 14.82 -20.90
C THR A 16 -37.32 13.31 -20.97
N PHE A 17 -36.24 12.88 -21.64
CA PHE A 17 -35.78 11.49 -21.59
C PHE A 17 -35.05 11.29 -20.26
N THR A 18 -35.81 11.00 -19.20
CA THR A 18 -35.27 10.51 -17.93
C THR A 18 -34.73 9.10 -18.16
N LEU A 19 -33.44 9.02 -18.48
CA LEU A 19 -32.69 7.77 -18.50
C LEU A 19 -32.52 7.29 -17.03
N LEU A 20 -33.49 6.52 -16.53
CA LEU A 20 -33.27 5.67 -15.36
C LEU A 20 -32.34 4.52 -15.79
N GLY A 21 -31.03 4.80 -15.80
CA GLY A 21 -30.01 3.77 -15.94
C GLY A 21 -29.93 2.95 -14.66
N SER A 22 -30.60 1.80 -14.63
CA SER A 22 -30.39 0.77 -13.62
C SER A 22 -28.93 0.30 -13.68
N VAL A 23 -28.12 0.76 -12.74
CA VAL A 23 -26.79 0.18 -12.49
C VAL A 23 -27.01 -1.20 -11.87
N ALA A 24 -27.06 -2.23 -12.72
CA ALA A 24 -26.97 -3.60 -12.25
C ALA A 24 -25.58 -3.78 -11.61
N PRO A 25 -25.49 -4.33 -10.38
CA PRO A 25 -24.19 -4.67 -9.82
C PRO A 25 -23.54 -5.69 -10.75
N LEU A 26 -22.37 -5.36 -11.30
CA LEU A 26 -21.52 -6.33 -11.96
C LEU A 26 -21.26 -7.44 -10.95
N ALA A 27 -21.87 -8.61 -11.19
CA ALA A 27 -21.55 -9.82 -10.46
C ALA A 27 -20.03 -10.01 -10.58
N GLN A 28 -19.34 -9.88 -9.45
CA GLN A 28 -17.94 -10.17 -9.34
C GLN A 28 -17.78 -11.64 -9.75
N ALA A 29 -17.22 -11.89 -10.92
CA ALA A 29 -16.97 -13.26 -11.39
C ALA A 29 -16.25 -14.03 -10.29
N ASP A 30 -16.69 -15.27 -10.05
CA ASP A 30 -16.18 -16.21 -9.04
C ASP A 30 -14.68 -16.43 -9.25
N GLN A 31 -13.86 -15.55 -8.68
CA GLN A 31 -12.41 -15.71 -8.67
C GLN A 31 -12.10 -16.78 -7.63
N PRO A 32 -11.30 -17.82 -7.96
CA PRO A 32 -10.92 -18.84 -6.99
C PRO A 32 -10.44 -18.20 -5.70
N ALA A 33 -10.84 -18.76 -4.56
CA ALA A 33 -10.41 -18.27 -3.26
C ALA A 33 -8.88 -18.21 -3.22
N ALA A 34 -8.33 -17.10 -2.72
CA ALA A 34 -6.89 -16.94 -2.63
C ALA A 34 -6.29 -18.05 -1.74
N PRO A 35 -5.16 -18.66 -2.13
CA PRO A 35 -4.54 -19.71 -1.33
C PRO A 35 -4.06 -19.18 0.03
N ASP A 36 -3.99 -20.01 1.07
CA ASP A 36 -3.43 -19.57 2.35
C ASP A 36 -1.93 -19.30 2.18
N SER A 37 -1.53 -18.05 2.38
CA SER A 37 -0.17 -17.57 2.14
C SER A 37 0.73 -17.61 3.37
N LYS A 38 0.22 -17.92 4.58
CA LYS A 38 0.98 -17.78 5.83
C LYS A 38 2.31 -18.54 5.83
N ASP A 39 2.35 -19.71 5.18
CA ASP A 39 3.56 -20.53 5.08
C ASP A 39 4.38 -20.28 3.81
N GLY A 40 3.88 -19.42 2.91
CA GLY A 40 4.49 -19.11 1.62
C GLY A 40 5.61 -18.07 1.66
N TYR A 41 5.86 -17.48 2.83
CA TYR A 41 6.94 -16.52 3.02
C TYR A 41 7.52 -16.58 4.43
N GLU A 42 8.67 -15.93 4.58
CA GLU A 42 9.29 -15.60 5.85
C GLU A 42 9.50 -14.09 5.92
N LEU A 43 9.15 -13.49 7.05
CA LEU A 43 9.39 -12.08 7.33
C LEU A 43 10.38 -11.95 8.49
N LYS A 44 11.53 -11.35 8.22
CA LYS A 44 12.56 -11.01 9.21
C LYS A 44 12.71 -9.51 9.32
N VAL A 45 12.98 -9.03 10.53
CA VAL A 45 13.21 -7.61 10.80
C VAL A 45 14.48 -7.45 11.61
N ASP A 46 15.50 -6.92 10.96
CA ASP A 46 16.80 -6.64 11.56
C ASP A 46 16.82 -5.19 12.04
N LYS A 47 17.18 -4.97 13.30
CA LYS A 47 17.16 -3.65 13.92
C LYS A 47 18.35 -3.44 14.85
N PRO A 48 18.83 -2.20 15.02
CA PRO A 48 19.79 -1.88 16.06
C PRO A 48 19.15 -2.03 17.44
N ALA A 49 19.89 -2.59 18.40
CA ALA A 49 19.43 -2.71 19.80
C ALA A 49 19.25 -1.34 20.48
N SER A 50 20.08 -0.36 20.11
CA SER A 50 19.95 1.03 20.53
C SER A 50 20.50 1.97 19.47
N VAL A 51 20.00 3.20 19.44
CA VAL A 51 20.42 4.28 18.53
C VAL A 51 20.86 5.49 19.34
N LYS A 52 21.64 6.40 18.74
CA LYS A 52 21.95 7.69 19.39
C LYS A 52 20.83 8.68 19.08
N ALA A 53 20.35 9.39 20.10
CA ALA A 53 19.34 10.43 19.87
C ALA A 53 19.85 11.50 18.90
N GLY A 54 18.99 11.92 17.96
CA GLY A 54 19.32 12.89 16.93
C GLY A 54 20.16 12.36 15.78
N GLN A 55 20.61 11.10 15.80
CA GLN A 55 21.31 10.48 14.68
C GLN A 55 20.39 9.60 13.84
N GLU A 56 20.62 9.58 12.53
CA GLU A 56 19.97 8.63 11.65
C GLU A 56 20.43 7.20 11.96
N ALA A 57 19.47 6.29 11.97
CA ALA A 57 19.66 4.86 12.09
C ALA A 57 18.81 4.16 11.03
N THR A 58 19.00 2.86 10.86
CA THR A 58 18.27 2.05 9.88
C THR A 58 17.84 0.74 10.50
N PHE A 59 16.62 0.30 10.19
CA PHE A 59 16.21 -1.09 10.36
C PHE A 59 15.89 -1.68 8.99
N THR A 60 15.99 -3.01 8.86
CA THR A 60 15.79 -3.72 7.60
C THR A 60 14.59 -4.63 7.71
N VAL A 61 13.69 -4.54 6.74
CA VAL A 61 12.59 -5.49 6.55
C VAL A 61 12.98 -6.44 5.42
N ASN A 62 13.11 -7.73 5.76
CA ASN A 62 13.52 -8.79 4.86
C ASN A 62 12.36 -9.77 4.64
N LEU A 63 11.76 -9.75 3.46
CA LEU A 63 10.76 -10.72 3.02
C LEU A 63 11.41 -11.74 2.10
N LYS A 64 11.21 -13.03 2.37
CA LYS A 64 11.64 -14.13 1.48
C LYS A 64 10.47 -15.04 1.16
N SER A 65 10.33 -15.45 -0.10
CA SER A 65 9.35 -16.49 -0.44
C SER A 65 9.84 -17.87 -0.01
N LYS A 66 8.92 -18.81 0.19
CA LYS A 66 9.22 -20.19 0.61
C LYS A 66 8.61 -21.22 -0.33
N GLY A 67 9.27 -22.36 -0.48
CA GLY A 67 8.75 -23.49 -1.26
C GLY A 67 8.37 -23.09 -2.70
N PRO A 68 7.17 -23.48 -3.20
CA PRO A 68 6.74 -23.16 -4.56
C PRO A 68 6.32 -21.70 -4.74
N TRP A 69 6.29 -20.90 -3.67
CA TRP A 69 5.82 -19.53 -3.73
C TRP A 69 6.87 -18.58 -4.31
N HIS A 70 6.38 -17.52 -4.96
CA HIS A 70 7.17 -16.37 -5.36
C HIS A 70 6.47 -15.07 -4.96
N ILE A 71 7.25 -14.02 -4.71
CA ILE A 71 6.76 -12.66 -4.54
C ILE A 71 6.24 -12.17 -5.89
N ASN A 72 5.00 -11.68 -5.92
CA ASN A 72 4.40 -11.10 -7.11
C ASN A 72 5.14 -9.82 -7.53
N GLN A 73 5.61 -9.77 -8.77
CA GLN A 73 6.38 -8.64 -9.28
C GLN A 73 5.53 -7.47 -9.81
N GLU A 74 4.26 -7.70 -10.05
CA GLU A 74 3.28 -6.74 -10.60
C GLU A 74 2.43 -6.11 -9.50
N PHE A 75 2.04 -6.91 -8.50
CA PHE A 75 1.30 -6.39 -7.36
C PHE A 75 2.20 -5.46 -6.52
N PRO A 76 1.71 -4.27 -6.09
CA PRO A 76 2.51 -3.34 -5.32
C PRO A 76 3.04 -3.96 -4.03
N THR A 77 4.36 -4.10 -3.96
CA THR A 77 5.07 -4.36 -2.70
C THR A 77 5.53 -3.04 -2.08
N LYS A 78 5.08 -2.77 -0.84
CA LYS A 78 5.34 -1.50 -0.16
C LYS A 78 5.45 -1.67 1.35
N VAL A 79 6.28 -0.83 1.97
CA VAL A 79 6.33 -0.62 3.42
C VAL A 79 5.70 0.74 3.72
N GLN A 80 4.66 0.77 4.56
CA GLN A 80 3.95 1.99 4.97
C GLN A 80 4.21 2.24 6.45
N LEU A 81 4.97 3.30 6.76
CA LEU A 81 5.33 3.68 8.12
C LEU A 81 4.19 4.49 8.75
N LYS A 82 3.85 4.16 10.00
CA LYS A 82 2.95 4.99 10.80
C LYS A 82 3.71 6.15 11.44
N GLU A 83 2.97 7.21 11.74
CA GLU A 83 3.52 8.32 12.51
C GLU A 83 3.81 7.88 13.95
N VAL A 84 4.97 8.27 14.47
CA VAL A 84 5.39 7.99 15.83
C VAL A 84 6.01 9.25 16.40
N ALA A 85 5.49 9.73 17.53
CA ALA A 85 5.94 10.97 18.13
C ALA A 85 7.44 10.94 18.47
N GLY A 86 8.19 11.93 17.95
CA GLY A 86 9.63 12.05 18.13
C GLY A 86 10.46 11.11 17.26
N VAL A 87 9.86 10.43 16.28
CA VAL A 87 10.57 9.66 15.24
C VAL A 87 10.26 10.28 13.87
N THR A 88 11.30 10.54 13.09
CA THR A 88 11.17 11.03 11.71
C THR A 88 11.68 10.00 10.71
N PHE A 89 11.11 10.04 9.50
CA PHE A 89 11.49 9.19 8.39
C PHE A 89 11.68 10.07 7.15
N PRO A 90 12.77 9.89 6.38
CA PRO A 90 12.92 10.57 5.10
C PRO A 90 11.78 10.25 4.12
N LYS A 91 11.28 9.00 4.17
CA LYS A 91 10.15 8.54 3.35
C LYS A 91 9.23 7.65 4.18
N LYS A 92 7.94 8.01 4.26
CA LYS A 92 6.92 7.24 5.00
C LYS A 92 6.37 6.04 4.21
N LYS A 93 6.58 6.00 2.89
CA LYS A 93 6.13 4.92 2.01
C LYS A 93 7.26 4.48 1.10
N LEU A 94 7.80 3.29 1.35
CA LEU A 94 8.77 2.64 0.47
C LEU A 94 8.02 1.71 -0.48
N THR A 95 8.45 1.66 -1.73
CA THR A 95 7.87 0.84 -2.81
C THR A 95 8.96 -0.04 -3.42
N LYS A 96 8.62 -0.91 -4.38
CA LYS A 96 9.62 -1.70 -5.15
C LYS A 96 10.84 -0.89 -5.61
N ALA A 97 10.68 0.38 -5.99
CA ALA A 97 11.79 1.25 -6.41
C ALA A 97 12.75 1.67 -5.28
N ASP A 98 12.32 1.56 -4.02
CA ASP A 98 13.11 1.87 -2.82
C ASP A 98 13.73 0.61 -2.19
N ALA A 99 13.43 -0.57 -2.74
CA ALA A 99 13.95 -1.83 -2.21
C ALA A 99 15.44 -1.94 -2.52
N ALA A 100 16.23 -2.32 -1.52
CA ALA A 100 17.64 -2.62 -1.68
C ALA A 100 17.85 -3.90 -2.53
N LYS A 101 16.90 -4.84 -2.43
CA LYS A 101 16.78 -6.01 -3.31
C LYS A 101 15.32 -6.28 -3.61
N PHE A 102 15.02 -6.67 -4.83
CA PHE A 102 13.67 -7.06 -5.21
C PHE A 102 13.69 -8.11 -6.32
N SER A 103 13.16 -9.29 -6.02
CA SER A 103 13.00 -10.40 -6.96
C SER A 103 11.78 -11.24 -6.57
N GLU A 104 11.54 -12.32 -7.31
CA GLU A 104 10.55 -13.33 -6.95
C GLU A 104 10.85 -14.05 -5.63
N LYS A 105 12.11 -14.04 -5.17
CA LYS A 105 12.53 -14.79 -3.97
C LYS A 105 12.75 -13.91 -2.76
N GLU A 106 13.04 -12.62 -2.95
CA GLU A 106 13.31 -11.71 -1.85
C GLU A 106 12.92 -10.27 -2.14
N ALA A 107 12.47 -9.57 -1.09
CA ALA A 107 12.35 -8.12 -1.06
C ALA A 107 12.99 -7.60 0.23
N GLU A 108 13.98 -6.71 0.09
CA GLU A 108 14.72 -6.10 1.19
C GLU A 108 14.46 -4.59 1.20
N PHE A 109 13.97 -4.06 2.32
CA PHE A 109 13.76 -2.63 2.52
C PHE A 109 14.62 -2.14 3.67
N LYS A 110 15.54 -1.21 3.38
CA LYS A 110 16.29 -0.46 4.39
C LYS A 110 15.51 0.79 4.73
N VAL A 111 15.03 0.87 5.96
CA VAL A 111 14.18 1.97 6.42
C VAL A 111 15.01 2.91 7.30
N PRO A 112 15.45 4.08 6.77
CA PRO A 112 16.12 5.09 7.57
C PRO A 112 15.13 5.79 8.49
N PHE A 113 15.55 6.08 9.72
CA PHE A 113 14.77 6.79 10.72
C PHE A 113 15.67 7.58 11.67
N ASN A 114 15.13 8.62 12.29
CA ASN A 114 15.82 9.38 13.34
C ASN A 114 14.91 9.48 14.56
N VAL A 115 15.49 9.34 15.76
CA VAL A 115 14.76 9.52 17.03
C VAL A 115 15.31 10.76 17.74
N ALA A 116 14.50 11.81 17.85
CA ALA A 116 14.96 13.11 18.31
C ALA A 116 15.37 13.14 19.80
N ALA A 117 14.65 12.40 20.65
CA ALA A 117 14.84 12.39 22.09
C ALA A 117 15.21 11.00 22.59
N LYS A 118 15.97 10.95 23.70
CA LYS A 118 16.29 9.70 24.39
C LYS A 118 15.03 8.98 24.85
N GLY A 119 15.13 7.66 24.99
CA GLY A 119 14.07 6.79 25.49
C GLY A 119 13.62 5.73 24.51
N ALA A 120 12.69 4.89 24.96
CA ALA A 120 12.14 3.81 24.16
C ALA A 120 11.09 4.35 23.17
N LYS A 121 11.13 3.82 21.94
CA LYS A 121 10.15 4.06 20.88
C LYS A 121 9.76 2.74 20.22
N THR A 122 8.52 2.66 19.77
CA THR A 122 8.05 1.54 18.93
C THR A 122 7.65 2.10 17.59
N ILE A 123 8.39 1.74 16.55
CA ILE A 123 8.06 2.06 15.16
C ILE A 123 7.07 1.01 14.66
N GLU A 124 5.93 1.44 14.13
CA GLU A 124 4.95 0.56 13.50
C GLU A 124 4.90 0.79 11.99
N SER A 125 4.76 -0.30 11.23
CA SER A 125 4.57 -0.23 9.79
C SER A 125 3.71 -1.37 9.26
N GLU A 126 3.18 -1.19 8.04
CA GLU A 126 2.51 -2.24 7.29
C GLU A 126 3.34 -2.62 6.05
N LEU A 127 3.72 -3.88 5.95
CA LEU A 127 4.26 -4.46 4.73
C LEU A 127 3.09 -5.03 3.93
N VAL A 128 2.84 -4.48 2.74
CA VAL A 128 1.80 -4.94 1.81
C VAL A 128 2.50 -5.54 0.61
N PHE A 129 2.13 -6.77 0.26
CA PHE A 129 2.71 -7.52 -0.85
C PHE A 129 1.73 -8.59 -1.32
N SER A 130 2.13 -9.38 -2.32
CA SER A 130 1.43 -10.61 -2.68
C SER A 130 2.44 -11.71 -2.95
N VAL A 131 2.10 -12.94 -2.57
CA VAL A 131 2.83 -14.15 -2.96
C VAL A 131 1.92 -15.02 -3.81
N CYS A 132 2.49 -15.69 -4.80
CA CYS A 132 1.74 -16.54 -5.71
C CYS A 132 2.34 -17.94 -5.81
N ILE A 133 1.48 -18.93 -6.04
CA ILE A 133 1.85 -20.24 -6.61
C ILE A 133 1.24 -20.25 -8.01
N GLU A 134 2.08 -20.46 -9.03
CA GLU A 134 1.66 -20.36 -10.44
C GLU A 134 0.91 -19.03 -10.67
N SER A 135 -0.33 -19.06 -11.16
CA SER A 135 -1.17 -17.88 -11.39
C SER A 135 -2.06 -17.49 -10.20
N GLN A 136 -2.03 -18.25 -9.10
CA GLN A 136 -2.87 -18.02 -7.93
C GLN A 136 -2.13 -17.18 -6.90
N CYS A 137 -2.63 -15.96 -6.66
CA CYS A 137 -1.97 -14.98 -5.82
C CYS A 137 -2.78 -14.63 -4.57
N SER A 138 -2.06 -14.52 -3.45
CA SER A 138 -2.60 -14.11 -2.17
C SER A 138 -2.02 -12.78 -1.77
N ARG A 139 -2.89 -11.82 -1.47
CA ARG A 139 -2.50 -10.49 -1.01
C ARG A 139 -2.29 -10.54 0.49
N VAL A 140 -1.16 -10.04 0.93
CA VAL A 140 -0.73 -10.11 2.34
C VAL A 140 -0.52 -8.70 2.86
N LYS A 141 -0.97 -8.48 4.10
CA LYS A 141 -0.66 -7.30 4.88
C LYS A 141 -0.11 -7.74 6.23
N GLU A 142 1.19 -7.52 6.41
CA GLU A 142 1.88 -7.80 7.67
C GLU A 142 2.08 -6.55 8.49
N LYS A 143 1.84 -6.64 9.80
CA LYS A 143 2.13 -5.56 10.75
C LYS A 143 3.52 -5.77 11.33
N VAL A 144 4.42 -4.83 11.08
CA VAL A 144 5.80 -4.86 11.60
C VAL A 144 5.92 -3.87 12.75
N LYS A 145 6.43 -4.34 13.90
CA LYS A 145 6.72 -3.52 15.08
C LYS A 145 8.20 -3.59 15.43
N VAL A 146 8.85 -2.44 15.52
CA VAL A 146 10.28 -2.31 15.79
C VAL A 146 10.49 -1.47 17.04
N ALA A 147 10.75 -2.14 18.17
CA ALA A 147 11.15 -1.46 19.40
C ALA A 147 12.62 -1.02 19.31
N VAL A 148 12.90 0.26 19.58
CA VAL A 148 14.25 0.84 19.60
C VAL A 148 14.41 1.72 20.83
N THR A 149 15.63 1.79 21.38
CA THR A 149 15.95 2.70 22.48
C THR A 149 16.96 3.74 22.01
N ALA A 150 16.60 5.01 22.08
CA ALA A 150 17.51 6.13 21.83
C ALA A 150 18.28 6.46 23.12
N LYS A 151 19.60 6.51 23.03
CA LYS A 151 20.52 6.82 24.13
C LYS A 151 21.18 8.19 23.96
#